data_AF-A0A7X2TUH8-F1
#
_entry.id   AF-A0A7X2TUH8-F1
#
_cell.length_a   1.000
_cell.length_b   1.000
_cell.length_c   1.000
_cell.angle_alpha   90.00
_cell.angle_beta   90.00
_cell.angle_gamma   90.00
#
_symmetry.space_group_name_H-M   'P 1'
#
loop_
_entity.id
_entity.type
_entity.pdbx_description
1 polymer ?
#
loop_
_entity_poly.entity_id
_entity_poly.type
_entity_poly.pdbx_seq_one_letter_code
_entity_poly.pdbx_strand_id
1 'polypeptide(L)' 'MDMSKDLVAASATPLVLAILAQGDSYGYAIIKRVGELSGGHLQWTDGMLYPVLHRLERQGH' A
#
# COMPACT_ATOMS: atom_id res chain seq x y z
N MET A 1 16.17 -14.09 -6.20
CA MET A 1 14.80 -13.90 -5.71
C MET A 1 14.95 -13.26 -4.34
N ASP A 2 14.69 -11.95 -4.24
CA ASP A 2 14.81 -11.21 -2.99
C ASP A 2 13.47 -11.34 -2.28
N MET A 3 13.36 -12.34 -1.39
CA MET A 3 12.11 -12.70 -0.68
C MET A 3 11.43 -11.48 -0.05
N SER A 4 12.21 -10.49 0.37
CA SER A 4 11.74 -9.23 0.93
C SER A 4 10.88 -8.44 -0.06
N LYS A 5 11.32 -8.32 -1.32
CA LYS A 5 10.60 -7.53 -2.35
C LYS A 5 9.32 -8.20 -2.80
N ASP A 6 9.34 -9.53 -2.94
CA ASP A 6 8.16 -10.31 -3.31
C ASP A 6 7.10 -10.23 -2.20
N LEU A 7 7.52 -10.27 -0.93
CA LEU A 7 6.63 -10.11 0.22
C LEU A 7 6.03 -8.70 0.31
N VAL A 8 6.83 -7.66 0.02
CA VAL A 8 6.34 -6.27 -0.07
C VAL A 8 5.29 -6.14 -1.16
N ALA A 9 5.54 -6.70 -2.35
CA ALA A 9 4.59 -6.65 -3.46
C ALA A 9 3.29 -7.40 -3.13
N ALA A 10 3.38 -8.58 -2.51
CA ALA A 10 2.22 -9.38 -2.12
C ALA A 10 1.39 -8.73 -0.99
N SER A 11 2.04 -8.00 -0.08
CA SER A 11 1.37 -7.32 1.04
C SER A 11 0.79 -5.96 0.69
N ALA A 12 1.14 -5.38 -0.47
CA ALA A 12 0.74 -4.02 -0.80
C ALA A 12 -0.79 -3.85 -0.92
N THR A 13 -1.45 -4.72 -1.66
CA THR A 13 -2.91 -4.72 -1.85
C THR A 13 -3.67 -4.85 -0.52
N PRO A 14 -3.44 -5.88 0.32
CA PRO A 14 -4.17 -6.02 1.58
C PRO A 14 -3.90 -4.88 2.57
N LEU A 15 -2.69 -4.28 2.56
CA LEU A 15 -2.39 -3.11 3.39
C LEU A 15 -3.22 -1.89 2.98
N VAL A 16 -3.31 -1.59 1.68
CA VAL A 16 -4.13 -0.48 1.18
C VAL A 16 -5.59 -0.68 1.52
N LEU A 17 -6.14 -1.88 1.28
CA LEU A 17 -7.53 -2.20 1.62
C LEU A 17 -7.79 -2.12 3.13
N ALA A 18 -6.86 -2.56 3.98
CA ALA A 18 -7.00 -2.45 5.44
C ALA A 18 -7.01 -1.00 5.94
N ILE A 19 -6.32 -0.08 5.25
CA ILE A 19 -6.35 1.35 5.55
C ILE A 19 -7.70 1.93 5.11
N LEU A 20 -8.13 1.65 3.88
CA LEU A 20 -9.41 2.15 3.34
C LEU A 20 -10.62 1.58 4.08
N ALA A 21 -10.52 0.39 4.65
CA ALA A 21 -11.55 -0.20 5.51
C ALA A 21 -11.81 0.60 6.80
N GLN A 22 -10.89 1.47 7.22
CA GLN A 22 -11.07 2.36 8.38
C GLN A 22 -11.75 3.69 7.98
N GLY A 23 -11.89 3.96 6.68
CA GLY A 23 -12.50 5.17 6.14
C GLY A 23 -11.76 5.68 4.91
N ASP A 24 -12.38 6.64 4.23
CA ASP A 24 -11.84 7.26 3.03
C ASP A 24 -10.47 7.88 3.30
N SER A 25 -9.55 7.70 2.35
CA SER A 25 -8.18 8.18 2.46
C SER A 25 -7.64 8.57 1.09
N TYR A 26 -6.51 9.28 1.07
CA TYR A 26 -5.84 9.74 -0.13
C TYR A 26 -4.38 9.28 -0.14
N GLY A 27 -3.74 9.31 -1.32
CA GLY A 27 -2.49 8.58 -1.54
C GLY A 27 -1.37 8.89 -0.54
N TYR A 28 -1.17 10.17 -0.22
CA TYR A 28 -0.17 10.56 0.78
C TYR A 28 -0.50 10.05 2.19
N ALA A 29 -1.77 10.07 2.61
CA ALA A 29 -2.19 9.56 3.91
C ALA A 29 -1.98 8.04 4.01
N ILE A 30 -2.23 7.30 2.93
CA ILE A 30 -1.95 5.86 2.85
C ILE A 30 -0.44 5.60 3.00
N ILE A 31 0.41 6.31 2.26
CA ILE A 31 1.88 6.17 2.35
C ILE A 31 2.37 6.44 3.77
N LYS A 32 1.92 7.55 4.37
CA LYS A 32 2.29 7.91 5.74
C LYS A 32 1.86 6.82 6.73
N ARG A 33 0.64 6.32 6.59
CA ARG A 33 0.09 5.29 7.48
C ARG A 33 0.84 3.97 7.39
N VAL A 34 1.24 3.55 6.18
CA VAL A 34 2.09 2.36 5.99
C VAL A 34 3.44 2.53 6.70
N GLY A 35 4.06 3.71 6.60
CA GLY A 35 5.30 4.02 7.31
C GLY A 35 5.14 3.94 8.83
N GLU A 36 4.06 4.51 9.38
CA GLU A 36 3.74 4.45 10.80
C GLU A 36 3.50 3.01 11.30
N LEU A 37 2.68 2.24 10.60
CA LEU A 37 2.32 0.87 10.97
C LEU A 37 3.50 -0.10 10.88
N SER A 38 4.43 0.17 9.97
CA SER A 38 5.64 -0.64 9.79
C SER A 38 6.80 -0.19 10.68
N GLY A 39 6.64 0.83 11.54
CA GLY A 39 7.75 1.36 12.33
C GLY A 39 8.91 1.91 11.48
N GLY A 40 8.61 2.38 10.26
CA GLY A 40 9.61 2.87 9.31
C GLY A 40 10.30 1.79 8.47
N HIS A 41 9.96 0.51 8.63
CA HIS A 41 10.51 -0.59 7.83
C HIS A 41 9.97 -0.62 6.39
N LEU A 42 8.76 -0.09 6.17
CA LEU A 42 8.14 0.03 4.85
C LEU A 42 7.95 1.51 4.52
N GLN A 43 8.78 2.01 3.62
CA GLN A 43 8.66 3.37 3.09
C GLN A 43 8.21 3.29 1.64
N TRP A 44 6.94 3.58 1.43
CA TRP A 44 6.38 3.65 0.09
C TRP A 44 6.56 5.04 -0.51
N THR A 45 6.61 5.07 -1.83
CA THR A 45 6.62 6.28 -2.63
C THR A 45 5.37 6.30 -3.49
N ASP A 46 5.02 7.46 -4.03
CA ASP A 46 3.94 7.62 -4.99
C ASP A 46 4.04 6.61 -6.14
N GLY A 47 5.25 6.41 -6.67
CA GLY A 47 5.53 5.46 -7.74
C GLY A 47 5.25 4.00 -7.39
N MET A 48 5.21 3.65 -6.10
CA MET A 48 4.82 2.31 -5.64
C MET A 48 3.33 2.21 -5.32
N LEU A 49 2.71 3.28 -4.80
CA LEU A 49 1.30 3.28 -4.43
C LEU A 49 0.37 3.33 -5.64
N TYR A 50 0.59 4.26 -6.58
CA TYR A 50 -0.36 4.47 -7.69
C TYR A 50 -0.60 3.22 -8.56
N PRO A 51 0.42 2.40 -8.89
CA PRO A 51 0.18 1.15 -9.61
C PRO A 51 -0.71 0.15 -8.84
N VAL A 52 -0.66 0.16 -7.50
CA VAL A 52 -1.52 -0.68 -6.66
C VAL A 52 -2.94 -0.15 -6.68
N LEU A 53 -3.14 1.17 -6.54
CA LEU A 53 -4.46 1.80 -6.62
C LEU A 53 -5.11 1.58 -7.99
N HIS A 54 -4.39 1.79 -9.09
CA HIS A 54 -4.91 1.50 -10.43
C HIS A 54 -5.26 0.02 -10.62
N ARG A 55 -4.52 -0.90 -9.99
CA ARG A 55 -4.86 -2.32 -10.04
C ARG A 55 -6.14 -2.61 -9.27
N LEU A 56 -6.31 -2.01 -8.09
CA LEU A 56 -7.52 -2.12 -7.28
C LEU A 56 -8.75 -1.59 -8.02
N GLU A 57 -8.68 -0.40 -8.61
CA GLU A 57 -9.76 0.17 -9.43
C GLU A 57 -10.13 -0.74 -10.59
N ARG A 58 -9.13 -1.31 -11.28
CA ARG A 58 -9.35 -2.27 -12.38
C ARG A 58 -9.97 -3.58 -11.92
N GLN A 59 -9.81 -3.96 -10.66
CA GLN A 59 -10.42 -5.14 -10.05
C GLN A 59 -11.84 -4.86 -9.54
N GLY A 60 -12.30 -3.60 -9.59
CA GLY A 60 -13.62 -3.20 -9.09
C GLY A 60 -13.67 -3.07 -7.56
N HIS A 61 -12.52 -2.81 -6.94
CA HIS A 61 -12.44 -2.40 -5.54
C HIS A 61 -12.67 -0.90 -5.38
#